data_AF-A0A7C2DNU1-F1
#
_entry.id   AF-A0A7C2DNU1-F1
#
_cell.length_a   1.000
_cell.length_b   1.000
_cell.length_c   1.000
_cell.angle_alpha   90.00
_cell.angle_beta   90.00
_cell.angle_gamma   90.00
#
_symmetry.space_group_name_H-M   'P 1'
#
loop_
_entity.id
_entity.type
_entity.pdbx_description
1 polymer ?
#
loop_
_entity_poly.entity_id
_entity_poly.type
_entity_poly.pdbx_seq_one_letter_code
_entity_poly.pdbx_strand_id
1 'polypeptide(L)'
;MVEIDLERARRALTQLGTALDEVRGVVRFDTTGTVRVKTDEKVIDLPVSWAVAGAVAFLVAAILSTVPAPTIRRRRDREEEPLGIGS
;
A
#
# COMPACT_ATOMS: atom_id res chain seq x y z
N MET A 1 2.84 -7.87 -26.58
CA MET A 1 2.43 -8.52 -25.31
C MET A 1 2.20 -7.42 -24.26
N VAL A 2 1.19 -6.57 -24.45
CA VAL A 2 0.83 -5.41 -23.60
C VAL A 2 -0.71 -5.30 -23.45
N GLU A 3 -1.45 -6.28 -23.94
CA GLU A 3 -2.92 -6.25 -24.02
C GLU A 3 -3.59 -6.75 -22.73
N ILE A 4 -2.81 -7.27 -21.78
CA ILE A 4 -3.26 -7.81 -20.48
C ILE A 4 -3.49 -6.72 -19.42
N ASP A 5 -3.03 -5.49 -19.63
CA ASP A 5 -3.01 -4.53 -18.52
C ASP A 5 -4.35 -3.83 -18.29
N LEU A 6 -5.16 -3.61 -19.33
CA LEU A 6 -6.38 -2.81 -19.17
C LEU A 6 -7.51 -3.58 -18.47
N GLU A 7 -7.76 -4.84 -18.82
CA GLU A 7 -8.83 -5.63 -18.20
C GLU A 7 -8.50 -5.98 -16.74
N ARG A 8 -7.20 -6.18 -16.45
CA ARG A 8 -6.71 -6.41 -15.09
C ARG A 8 -6.76 -5.14 -14.25
N ALA A 9 -6.34 -4.00 -14.81
CA ALA A 9 -6.47 -2.69 -14.17
C ALA A 9 -7.95 -2.34 -13.93
N ARG A 10 -8.82 -2.62 -14.89
CA ARG A 10 -10.27 -2.40 -14.77
C ARG A 10 -10.87 -3.23 -13.64
N ARG A 11 -10.53 -4.53 -13.54
CA ARG A 11 -10.97 -5.37 -12.41
C ARG A 11 -10.45 -4.85 -11.07
N ALA A 12 -9.17 -4.47 -11.01
CA ALA A 12 -8.57 -3.92 -9.80
C ALA A 12 -9.24 -2.59 -9.37
N LEU A 13 -9.52 -1.70 -10.32
CA LEU A 13 -10.22 -0.44 -10.07
C LEU A 13 -11.67 -0.67 -9.62
N THR A 14 -12.38 -1.63 -10.20
CA THR A 14 -13.73 -1.99 -9.75
C THR A 14 -13.71 -2.54 -8.31
N GLN A 15 -12.78 -3.45 -7.99
CA GLN A 15 -12.64 -3.97 -6.62
C GLN A 15 -12.26 -2.89 -5.61
N LEU A 16 -11.35 -1.99 -6.00
CA LEU A 16 -10.99 -0.83 -5.20
C LEU A 16 -12.20 0.09 -4.99
N GLY A 17 -13.02 0.31 -6.02
CA GLY A 17 -14.25 1.10 -5.94
C GLY A 17 -15.25 0.52 -4.95
N THR A 18 -15.48 -0.79 -4.98
CA THR A 18 -16.34 -1.49 -4.00
C THR A 18 -15.81 -1.35 -2.58
N ALA A 19 -14.50 -1.58 -2.37
CA ALA A 19 -13.89 -1.43 -1.06
C ALA A 19 -13.94 0.02 -0.55
N LEU A 20 -13.75 1.01 -1.43
CA LEU A 20 -13.87 2.42 -1.08
C LEU A 20 -15.31 2.82 -0.76
N ASP A 21 -16.30 2.22 -1.41
CA ASP A 21 -17.73 2.47 -1.13
C ASP A 21 -18.14 1.94 0.24
N GLU A 22 -17.66 0.75 0.61
CA GLU A 22 -17.79 0.20 1.98
C GLU A 22 -17.16 1.16 3.02
N VAL A 23 -16.00 1.73 2.70
CA VAL A 23 -15.30 2.69 3.57
C VAL A 23 -15.97 4.07 3.59
N ARG A 24 -16.70 4.47 2.54
CA ARG A 24 -17.44 5.75 2.52
C ARG A 24 -18.58 5.79 3.54
N GLY A 25 -19.16 4.65 3.90
CA GLY A 25 -20.10 4.55 5.02
C GLY A 25 -19.45 4.80 6.39
N VAL A 26 -18.13 4.63 6.47
CA VAL A 26 -17.29 4.70 7.66
C VAL A 26 -16.62 6.08 7.81
N VAL A 27 -16.28 6.72 6.70
CA VAL A 27 -15.52 7.98 6.68
C VAL A 27 -16.43 9.15 6.33
N ARG A 28 -16.66 10.06 7.29
CA ARG A 28 -17.35 11.34 7.06
C ARG A 28 -16.39 12.51 7.21
N PHE A 29 -16.36 13.37 6.20
CA PHE A 29 -15.66 14.65 6.25
C PHE A 29 -16.59 15.69 6.86
N ASP A 30 -16.10 16.38 7.90
CA ASP A 30 -16.83 17.44 8.58
C ASP A 30 -16.37 18.81 8.05
N THR A 31 -17.28 19.79 8.07
CA THR A 31 -16.98 21.17 7.62
C THR A 31 -15.98 21.89 8.53
N THR A 32 -15.71 21.34 9.71
CA THR A 32 -14.67 21.81 10.64
C THR A 32 -13.23 21.40 10.25
N GLY A 33 -13.05 20.67 9.14
CA GLY A 33 -11.71 20.22 8.72
C GLY A 33 -11.23 18.95 9.43
N THR A 34 -12.17 18.15 9.93
CA THR A 34 -11.93 16.85 10.56
C THR A 34 -12.56 15.71 9.74
N VAL A 35 -12.01 14.52 9.90
CA VAL A 35 -12.41 13.27 9.26
C VAL A 35 -12.83 12.32 10.38
N ARG A 36 -14.11 11.98 10.40
CA ARG A 36 -14.67 10.99 11.29
C ARG A 36 -14.56 9.62 10.66
N VAL A 37 -13.91 8.68 11.34
CA VAL A 37 -13.73 7.29 10.92
C VAL A 37 -14.44 6.38 11.93
N LYS A 38 -15.49 5.69 11.48
CA LYS A 38 -16.22 4.69 12.28
C LYS A 38 -15.63 3.29 12.10
N THR A 39 -14.83 2.83 13.05
CA THR A 39 -14.40 1.43 13.11
C THR A 39 -15.45 0.58 13.83
N ASP A 40 -15.30 -0.74 13.79
CA ASP A 40 -16.22 -1.69 14.44
C ASP A 40 -16.36 -1.42 15.95
N GLU A 41 -15.25 -1.03 16.59
CA GLU A 41 -15.18 -0.81 18.03
C GLU A 41 -15.42 0.65 18.45
N LYS A 42 -15.15 1.64 17.58
CA LYS A 42 -15.15 3.06 17.98
C LYS A 42 -15.26 4.04 16.82
N VAL A 43 -15.66 5.26 17.14
CA VAL A 43 -15.60 6.41 16.23
C VAL A 43 -14.37 7.23 16.58
N ILE A 44 -13.52 7.51 15.59
CA ILE A 44 -12.29 8.30 15.73
C ILE A 44 -12.42 9.56 14.89
N ASP A 45 -12.26 10.73 15.50
CA ASP A 45 -12.20 12.00 14.79
C ASP A 45 -10.72 12.40 14.61
N LEU A 46 -10.25 12.51 13.37
CA LEU A 46 -8.90 12.94 13.02
C LEU A 46 -8.91 14.24 12.20
N PRO A 47 -7.91 15.13 12.33
CA PRO A 47 -7.74 16.24 11.41
C PRO A 47 -7.53 15.74 9.96
N VAL A 48 -8.09 16.44 8.98
CA VAL A 48 -7.91 16.10 7.55
C VAL A 48 -6.44 16.02 7.15
N SER A 49 -5.57 16.81 7.77
CA SER A 49 -4.12 16.76 7.54
C SER A 49 -3.51 15.39 7.78
N TRP A 50 -3.99 14.63 8.78
CA TRP A 50 -3.53 13.27 9.04
C TRP A 50 -4.01 12.28 7.99
N ALA A 51 -5.26 12.41 7.53
CA ALA A 51 -5.79 11.58 6.44
C ALA A 51 -5.02 11.81 5.13
N VAL A 52 -4.70 13.07 4.81
CA VAL A 52 -3.88 13.44 3.64
C VAL A 52 -2.47 12.89 3.77
N ALA A 53 -1.83 13.01 4.94
CA ALA A 53 -0.51 12.45 5.17
C ALA A 53 -0.50 10.92 4.96
N GLY A 54 -1.53 10.21 5.43
CA GLY A 54 -1.70 8.77 5.20
C GLY A 54 -1.85 8.42 3.71
N ALA A 55 -2.66 9.18 2.97
CA ALA A 55 -2.82 8.97 1.53
C ALA A 55 -1.51 9.21 0.76
N VAL A 56 -0.75 10.26 1.12
CA VAL A 56 0.55 10.55 0.52
C VAL A 56 1.56 9.44 0.83
N ALA A 57 1.63 8.98 2.09
CA ALA A 57 2.51 7.88 2.47
C ALA A 57 2.17 6.59 1.71
N PHE A 58 0.88 6.28 1.56
CA PHE A 58 0.41 5.14 0.78
C PHE A 58 0.78 5.26 -0.70
N LEU A 59 0.59 6.44 -1.30
CA LEU A 59 0.96 6.69 -2.70
C LEU A 59 2.48 6.51 -2.90
N VAL A 60 3.29 7.04 -1.99
CA VAL A 60 4.76 6.85 -2.04
C VAL A 60 5.11 5.37 -1.94
N ALA A 61 4.51 4.63 -1.00
CA ALA A 61 4.73 3.19 -0.86
C ALA A 61 4.29 2.41 -2.11
N ALA A 62 3.17 2.79 -2.73
CA ALA A 62 2.67 2.18 -3.96
C ALA A 62 3.61 2.47 -5.15
N ILE A 63 4.16 3.68 -5.27
CA ILE A 63 5.15 3.99 -6.30
C ILE A 63 6.42 3.17 -6.06
N LEU A 64 6.94 3.17 -4.82
CA LEU A 64 8.12 2.39 -4.47
C LEU A 64 7.94 0.88 -4.66
N SER A 65 6.73 0.34 -4.52
CA SER A 65 6.47 -1.08 -4.77
C SER A 65 6.47 -1.46 -6.25
N THR A 66 6.23 -0.50 -7.15
CA THR A 66 6.36 -0.69 -8.61
C THR A 66 7.79 -0.53 -9.10
N VAL A 67 8.65 0.14 -8.34
CA VAL A 67 10.08 0.18 -8.62
C VAL A 67 10.65 -1.20 -8.28
N PRO A 68 11.29 -1.92 -9.21
CA PRO A 68 11.97 -3.16 -8.87
C PRO A 68 13.03 -2.79 -7.83
N ALA A 69 12.82 -3.23 -6.58
CA ALA A 69 13.77 -3.03 -5.51
C ALA A 69 15.15 -3.46 -6.02
N PRO A 70 16.20 -2.61 -5.94
CA PRO A 70 17.54 -3.04 -6.29
C PRO A 70 17.84 -4.22 -5.37
N THR A 71 17.87 -5.39 -6.00
CA THR A 71 18.21 -6.70 -5.47
C THR A 71 18.97 -6.63 -4.14
N ILE A 72 18.24 -6.69 -3.02
CA ILE A 72 18.74 -7.24 -1.75
C ILE A 72 18.81 -8.78 -1.93
N ARG A 73 19.45 -9.22 -3.02
CA ARG A 73 19.61 -10.60 -3.46
C ARG A 73 21.08 -10.87 -3.81
N ARG A 74 22.00 -10.08 -3.24
CA ARG A 74 23.46 -10.25 -3.38
C ARG A 74 24.20 -10.43 -2.06
N ARG A 75 23.48 -10.59 -0.94
CA ARG A 75 24.09 -10.76 0.39
C ARG A 75 23.53 -11.95 1.18
N ARG A 76 22.98 -12.94 0.49
CA ARG A 76 22.63 -14.24 1.08
C ARG A 76 23.21 -15.44 0.31
N ASP A 77 24.01 -15.16 -0.71
CA ASP A 77 24.67 -16.16 -1.58
C ASP A 77 26.18 -16.24 -1.30
N ARG A 78 26.61 -15.93 -0.06
CA ARG A 78 28.01 -15.97 0.35
C ARG A 78 28.23 -16.63 1.72
N GLU A 79 27.35 -17.56 2.07
CA GLU A 79 27.58 -18.52 3.16
C GLU A 79 27.92 -19.92 2.63
N GLU A 80 27.97 -20.12 1.31
CA GLU A 80 28.38 -21.38 0.67
C GLU A 80 29.71 -21.22 -0.09
N GLU A 81 30.77 -20.81 0.61
CA GLU A 81 32.13 -21.00 0.10
C GLU A 81 32.67 -22.23 0.87
N PRO A 82 32.72 -23.44 0.27
CA PRO A 82 33.21 -24.62 0.97
C PRO A 82 34.67 -24.36 1.34
N LEU A 83 34.96 -24.36 2.64
CA LEU A 83 36.31 -24.36 3.17
C LEU A 83 37.02 -25.62 2.64
N GLY A 84 37.69 -25.47 1.50
CA GLY A 84 38.80 -26.32 1.12
C GLY A 84 39.89 -26.13 2.15
N ILE A 85 39.87 -26.95 3.20
CA ILE A 85 41.04 -27.17 4.04
C ILE A 85 41.53 -28.57 3.69
N GLY A 86 42.66 -28.59 3.01
CA GLY A 86 43.54 -29.75 3.00
C GLY A 86 44.13 -29.95 4.39
N SER A 87 43.96 -31.16 4.89
CA SER A 87 44.90 -31.89 5.75
C SER A 87 44.42 -33.33 5.84
#